data_AF-A0A850MIP6-F1
#
_entry.id   AF-A0A850MIP6-F1
#
_cell.length_a   1.000
_cell.length_b   1.000
_cell.length_c   1.000
_cell.angle_alpha   90.00
_cell.angle_beta   90.00
_cell.angle_gamma   90.00
#
_symmetry.space_group_name_H-M   'P 1'
#
loop_
_entity.id
_entity.type
_entity.pdbx_description
1 polymer ?
#
loop_
_entity_poly.entity_id
_entity_poly.type
_entity_poly.pdbx_seq_one_letter_code
_entity_poly.pdbx_strand_id
1 'polypeptide(L)'
;MDWFEYFLSLGLVGLGRALDIGSTFYASRTLALESNLLAKKLGWKGILIFNIAVCFFFAIDFYIALVLFVVSALAASNNIEKAWVTQTVGEKEYSEIFKKWVKQAESRKLFFSNFGGGILFLSIGTLLMFLTTDLTGFFIGFGFSIFAFAVMFHRTLAFYKIRKENRKSKTIE
;
A
#
# COMPACT_ATOMS: atom_id res chain seq x y z
N MET A 1 -1.36 -28.98 -5.67
CA MET A 1 -0.73 -28.06 -6.62
C MET A 1 0.28 -28.81 -7.46
N ASP A 2 0.16 -28.73 -8.78
CA ASP A 2 1.17 -29.26 -9.70
C ASP A 2 2.26 -28.22 -10.00
N TRP A 3 3.28 -28.62 -10.76
CA TRP A 3 4.38 -27.72 -11.12
C TRP A 3 3.92 -26.54 -11.99
N PHE A 4 2.93 -26.73 -12.86
CA PHE A 4 2.43 -25.67 -13.73
C PHE A 4 1.73 -24.59 -12.91
N GLU A 5 0.84 -24.99 -12.00
CA GLU A 5 0.13 -24.11 -11.08
C GLU A 5 1.11 -23.41 -10.12
N TYR A 6 2.19 -24.09 -9.69
CA TYR A 6 3.28 -23.46 -8.94
C TYR A 6 3.98 -22.36 -9.70
N PHE A 7 4.43 -22.62 -10.94
CA PHE A 7 5.10 -21.60 -11.74
C PHE A 7 4.18 -20.45 -12.12
N LEU A 8 2.89 -20.73 -12.34
CA LEU A 8 1.87 -19.69 -12.54
C LEU A 8 1.74 -18.80 -11.30
N SER A 9 1.60 -19.41 -10.11
CA SER A 9 1.51 -18.70 -8.83
C SER A 9 2.77 -17.88 -8.55
N LEU A 10 3.95 -18.45 -8.81
CA LEU A 10 5.23 -17.77 -8.69
C LEU A 10 5.35 -16.58 -9.64
N GLY A 11 4.94 -16.74 -10.90
CA GLY A 11 4.91 -15.65 -11.87
C GLY A 11 3.97 -14.54 -11.45
N LEU A 12 2.82 -14.89 -10.88
CA LEU A 12 1.80 -13.95 -10.45
C LEU A 12 2.20 -13.15 -9.20
N VAL A 13 2.77 -13.80 -8.17
CA VAL A 13 3.37 -13.08 -7.03
C VAL A 13 4.58 -12.26 -7.49
N GLY A 14 5.45 -12.84 -8.33
CA GLY A 14 6.63 -12.17 -8.87
C GLY A 14 6.27 -10.86 -9.58
N LEU A 15 5.26 -10.89 -10.45
CA LEU A 15 4.77 -9.71 -11.14
C LEU A 15 4.19 -8.68 -10.15
N GLY A 16 3.35 -9.11 -9.21
CA GLY A 16 2.78 -8.22 -8.19
C GLY A 16 3.87 -7.52 -7.38
N ARG A 17 4.86 -8.27 -6.92
CA ARG A 17 5.99 -7.73 -6.15
C ARG A 17 6.87 -6.80 -6.98
N ALA A 18 7.12 -7.13 -8.24
CA ALA A 18 7.86 -6.25 -9.15
C ALA A 18 7.14 -4.91 -9.36
N LEU A 19 5.80 -4.91 -9.52
CA LEU A 19 4.99 -3.70 -9.63
C LEU A 19 5.07 -2.85 -8.36
N ASP A 20 4.97 -3.47 -7.18
CA ASP A 20 4.99 -2.77 -5.89
C ASP A 20 6.37 -2.14 -5.60
N ILE A 21 7.45 -2.91 -5.78
CA ILE A 21 8.82 -2.40 -5.60
C ILE A 21 9.13 -1.34 -6.65
N GLY A 22 8.80 -1.59 -7.92
CA GLY A 22 9.07 -0.68 -9.02
C GLY A 22 8.34 0.65 -8.85
N SER A 23 7.05 0.62 -8.49
CA SER A 23 6.27 1.82 -8.21
C SER A 23 6.76 2.57 -6.97
N THR A 24 7.17 1.87 -5.91
CA THR A 24 7.76 2.48 -4.72
C THR A 24 9.10 3.13 -5.05
N PHE A 25 9.95 2.48 -5.85
CA PHE A 25 11.24 3.02 -6.27
C PHE A 25 11.06 4.25 -7.14
N TYR A 26 10.08 4.22 -8.04
CA TYR A 26 9.70 5.36 -8.86
C TYR A 26 9.18 6.53 -8.00
N ALA A 27 8.35 6.26 -6.99
CA ALA A 27 7.76 7.28 -6.12
C ALA A 27 8.72 7.84 -5.05
N SER A 28 9.62 7.02 -4.49
CA SER A 28 10.50 7.38 -3.37
C SER A 28 11.82 6.60 -3.42
N ARG A 29 12.81 7.14 -4.12
CA ARG A 29 14.16 6.54 -4.25
C ARG A 29 14.91 6.45 -2.92
N THR A 30 14.67 7.37 -1.99
CA THR A 30 15.38 7.37 -0.70
C THR A 30 14.65 6.60 0.40
N LEU A 31 13.44 6.08 0.10
CA LEU A 31 12.52 5.50 1.08
C LEU A 31 12.15 6.48 2.21
N ALA A 32 12.36 7.79 2.03
CA ALA A 32 12.05 8.78 3.06
C ALA A 32 10.54 8.83 3.36
N LEU A 33 9.72 8.57 2.35
CA LEU A 33 8.27 8.53 2.43
C LEU A 33 7.73 7.20 2.96
N GLU A 34 8.59 6.18 3.11
CA GLU A 34 8.18 4.87 3.55
C GLU A 34 7.74 4.91 5.02
N SER A 35 6.56 4.37 5.32
CA SER A 35 6.02 4.38 6.68
C SER A 35 6.62 3.27 7.54
N ASN A 36 7.10 2.20 6.90
CA ASN A 36 7.67 1.04 7.57
C ASN A 36 9.12 1.30 8.04
N LEU A 37 9.31 1.33 9.35
CA LEU A 37 10.63 1.53 9.97
C LEU A 37 11.63 0.41 9.63
N LEU A 38 11.15 -0.83 9.43
CA LEU A 38 12.00 -1.94 9.03
C LEU A 38 12.50 -1.74 7.61
N ALA A 39 11.62 -1.35 6.68
CA ALA A 39 11.99 -1.06 5.30
C ALA A 39 13.03 0.07 5.22
N LYS A 40 12.86 1.12 6.02
CA LYS A 40 13.84 2.22 6.14
C LYS A 40 15.21 1.75 6.64
N LYS A 41 15.26 0.82 7.61
CA LYS A 41 16.53 0.29 8.16
C LYS A 41 17.21 -0.68 7.20
N LEU A 42 16.43 -1.53 6.53
CA LEU A 42 16.92 -2.55 5.62
C LEU A 42 17.38 -1.98 4.26
N GLY A 43 16.83 -0.84 3.87
CA GLY A 43 17.07 -0.22 2.57
C GLY A 43 16.62 -1.10 1.40
N TRP A 44 16.95 -0.68 0.19
CA TRP A 44 16.54 -1.38 -1.05
C TRP A 44 17.02 -2.82 -1.13
N LYS A 45 18.24 -3.11 -0.64
CA LYS A 45 18.77 -4.48 -0.66
C LYS A 45 17.92 -5.43 0.19
N GLY A 46 17.57 -5.03 1.41
CA GLY A 46 16.74 -5.87 2.26
C GLY A 46 15.29 -5.96 1.80
N ILE A 47 14.74 -4.88 1.20
CA ILE A 47 13.42 -4.93 0.53
C ILE A 47 13.43 -5.95 -0.60
N LEU A 48 14.46 -5.96 -1.45
CA LEU A 48 14.55 -6.89 -2.57
C LEU A 48 14.66 -8.34 -2.09
N ILE A 49 15.54 -8.61 -1.11
CA ILE A 49 15.70 -9.96 -0.53
C ILE A 49 14.39 -10.45 0.10
N PHE A 50 13.73 -9.59 0.88
CA PHE A 50 12.44 -9.92 1.49
C PHE A 50 11.38 -10.27 0.43
N ASN A 51 11.28 -9.47 -0.63
CA ASN A 51 10.31 -9.73 -1.69
C ASN A 51 10.61 -11.02 -2.48
N ILE A 52 11.89 -11.35 -2.71
CA ILE A 52 12.27 -12.64 -3.31
C ILE A 52 11.78 -13.79 -2.42
N ALA A 53 11.98 -13.71 -1.10
CA ALA A 53 11.49 -14.72 -0.17
C ALA A 53 9.95 -14.81 -0.17
N VAL A 54 9.25 -13.68 -0.19
CA VAL A 54 7.79 -13.59 -0.30
C VAL A 54 7.29 -14.26 -1.59
N CYS A 55 7.98 -14.06 -2.73
CA CYS A 55 7.62 -14.72 -3.98
C CYS A 55 7.61 -16.24 -3.86
N PHE A 56 8.67 -16.85 -3.33
CA PHE A 56 8.73 -18.30 -3.17
C PHE A 56 7.77 -18.81 -2.10
N PHE A 57 7.65 -18.11 -0.97
CA PHE A 57 6.81 -18.55 0.15
C PHE A 57 5.33 -18.54 -0.19
N PHE A 58 4.84 -17.50 -0.88
CA PHE A 58 3.43 -17.37 -1.19
C PHE A 58 3.03 -17.94 -2.55
N ALA A 59 4.01 -18.40 -3.35
CA ALA A 59 3.74 -19.18 -4.55
C ALA A 59 3.23 -20.59 -4.26
N ILE A 60 3.08 -21.01 -2.99
CA ILE A 60 2.60 -22.36 -2.62
C ILE A 60 1.09 -22.56 -2.83
N ASP A 61 0.34 -21.49 -3.04
CA ASP A 61 -1.12 -21.50 -3.24
C ASP A 61 -1.52 -20.42 -4.26
N PHE A 62 -2.31 -20.81 -5.26
CA PHE A 62 -2.72 -19.92 -6.34
C PHE A 62 -3.58 -18.74 -5.86
N TYR A 63 -4.48 -18.96 -4.90
CA TYR A 63 -5.38 -17.92 -4.42
C TYR A 63 -4.66 -16.92 -3.51
N ILE A 64 -3.71 -17.39 -2.70
CA ILE A 64 -2.83 -16.50 -1.94
C ILE A 64 -1.98 -15.66 -2.90
N ALA A 65 -1.42 -16.28 -3.94
CA ALA A 65 -0.69 -15.56 -4.98
C ALA A 65 -1.56 -14.48 -5.63
N LEU A 66 -2.80 -14.83 -5.98
CA LEU A 66 -3.80 -13.93 -6.58
C LEU A 66 -4.11 -12.72 -5.70
N VAL A 67 -4.40 -12.95 -4.42
CA VAL A 67 -4.64 -11.87 -3.45
C VAL A 67 -3.44 -10.94 -3.37
N LEU A 68 -2.22 -11.49 -3.28
CA LEU A 68 -1.02 -10.67 -3.21
C LEU A 68 -0.83 -9.85 -4.47
N PHE A 69 -1.02 -10.41 -5.65
CA PHE A 69 -0.95 -9.66 -6.91
C PHE A 69 -1.94 -8.49 -6.93
N VAL A 70 -3.21 -8.74 -6.60
CA VAL A 70 -4.26 -7.70 -6.58
C VAL A 70 -3.88 -6.57 -5.62
N VAL A 71 -3.51 -6.90 -4.38
CA VAL A 71 -3.10 -5.89 -3.38
C VAL A 71 -1.89 -5.09 -3.88
N SER A 72 -0.93 -5.77 -4.50
CA SER A 72 0.29 -5.13 -5.02
C SER A 72 0.03 -4.21 -6.19
N ALA A 73 -0.84 -4.62 -7.12
CA ALA A 73 -1.21 -3.83 -8.28
C ALA A 73 -1.95 -2.54 -7.86
N LEU A 74 -2.86 -2.64 -6.90
CA LEU A 74 -3.57 -1.49 -6.34
C LEU A 74 -2.63 -0.55 -5.57
N ALA A 75 -1.72 -1.11 -4.77
CA ALA A 75 -0.68 -0.32 -4.10
C ALA A 75 0.22 0.40 -5.10
N ALA A 76 0.63 -0.29 -6.17
CA ALA A 76 1.45 0.27 -7.22
C ALA A 76 0.75 1.42 -7.96
N SER A 77 -0.53 1.27 -8.27
CA SER A 77 -1.34 2.33 -8.86
C SER A 77 -1.37 3.58 -7.96
N ASN A 78 -1.64 3.41 -6.66
CA ASN A 78 -1.67 4.51 -5.69
C ASN A 78 -0.29 5.16 -5.45
N ASN A 79 0.81 4.41 -5.65
CA ASN A 79 2.17 4.96 -5.61
C ASN A 79 2.47 5.80 -6.86
N ILE A 80 2.14 5.28 -8.05
CA ILE A 80 2.36 5.95 -9.33
C ILE A 80 1.55 7.26 -9.40
N GLU A 81 0.29 7.24 -8.96
CA GLU A 81 -0.59 8.43 -8.93
C GLU A 81 0.06 9.63 -8.20
N LYS A 82 0.86 9.35 -7.16
CA LYS A 82 1.50 10.37 -6.33
C LYS A 82 2.93 10.68 -6.72
N ALA A 83 3.55 9.81 -7.53
CA ALA A 83 4.97 9.86 -7.85
C ALA A 83 5.36 11.16 -8.58
N TRP A 84 4.47 11.72 -9.40
CA TRP A 84 4.78 12.98 -10.10
C TRP A 84 5.08 14.12 -9.11
N VAL A 85 4.36 14.21 -7.99
CA VAL A 85 4.59 15.26 -6.99
C VAL A 85 5.95 15.07 -6.33
N THR A 86 6.25 13.86 -5.88
CA THR A 86 7.49 13.55 -5.17
C THR A 86 8.70 13.72 -6.06
N GLN A 87 8.57 13.44 -7.36
CA GLN A 87 9.61 13.70 -8.36
C GLN A 87 9.77 15.18 -8.68
N THR A 88 8.70 15.97 -8.60
CA THR A 88 8.75 17.41 -8.91
C THR A 88 9.36 18.22 -7.77
N VAL A 89 8.90 18.00 -6.53
CA VAL A 89 9.32 18.83 -5.37
C VAL A 89 10.42 18.18 -4.53
N GLY A 90 10.68 16.89 -4.71
CA GLY A 90 11.60 16.11 -3.89
C GLY A 90 10.92 15.52 -2.64
N GLU A 91 11.42 14.36 -2.21
CA GLU A 91 10.78 13.55 -1.14
C GLU A 91 10.72 14.27 0.22
N LYS A 92 11.80 14.94 0.61
CA LYS A 92 11.87 15.64 1.91
C LYS A 92 10.89 16.81 1.97
N GLU A 93 10.89 17.63 0.93
CA GLU A 93 10.00 18.79 0.81
C GLU A 93 8.54 18.35 0.76
N TYR A 94 8.22 17.32 -0.04
CA TYR A 94 6.88 16.72 -0.07
C TYR A 94 6.43 16.26 1.31
N SER A 95 7.30 15.59 2.07
CA SER A 95 7.00 15.15 3.45
C SER A 95 6.66 16.33 4.37
N GLU A 96 7.43 17.42 4.33
CA GLU A 96 7.18 18.59 5.18
C GLU A 96 5.90 19.34 4.78
N ILE A 97 5.67 19.52 3.47
CA ILE A 97 4.43 20.08 2.94
C ILE A 97 3.23 19.24 3.38
N PHE A 98 3.31 17.92 3.24
CA PHE A 98 2.24 17.01 3.64
C PHE A 98 1.94 17.10 5.14
N LYS A 99 2.96 17.13 6.00
CA LYS A 99 2.79 17.34 7.45
C LYS A 99 2.09 18.66 7.73
N LYS A 100 2.49 19.75 7.06
CA LYS A 100 1.86 21.07 7.19
C LYS A 100 0.38 21.02 6.82
N TRP A 101 0.04 20.40 5.68
CA TRP A 101 -1.35 20.25 5.25
C TRP A 101 -2.18 19.43 6.23
N VAL A 102 -1.66 18.31 6.75
CA VAL A 102 -2.37 17.47 7.74
C VAL A 102 -2.61 18.23 9.06
N LYS A 103 -1.65 19.07 9.49
CA LYS A 103 -1.78 19.91 10.69
C LYS A 103 -2.83 21.01 10.52
N GLN A 104 -2.97 21.57 9.31
CA GLN A 104 -3.90 22.67 9.00
C GLN A 104 -5.29 22.19 8.59
N ALA A 105 -5.40 21.00 8.01
CA ALA A 105 -6.66 20.46 7.52
C ALA A 105 -7.64 20.21 8.68
N GLU A 106 -8.92 20.48 8.45
CA GLU A 106 -10.00 20.09 9.36
C GLU A 106 -10.12 18.55 9.45
N SER A 107 -10.49 18.04 10.62
CA SER A 107 -10.69 16.59 10.83
C SER A 107 -11.68 15.98 9.85
N ARG A 108 -12.73 16.73 9.47
CA ARG A 108 -13.73 16.28 8.50
C ARG A 108 -13.12 16.04 7.12
N LYS A 109 -12.29 16.97 6.63
CA LYS A 109 -11.59 16.85 5.34
C LYS A 109 -10.67 15.62 5.32
N LEU A 110 -9.90 15.41 6.40
CA LEU A 110 -9.05 14.23 6.54
C LEU A 110 -9.86 12.92 6.59
N PHE A 111 -11.00 12.92 7.28
CA PHE A 111 -11.89 11.75 7.34
C PHE A 111 -12.42 11.37 5.96
N PHE A 112 -13.04 12.30 5.24
CA PHE A 112 -13.59 12.00 3.90
C PHE A 112 -12.50 11.64 2.88
N SER A 113 -11.34 12.30 2.94
CA SER A 113 -10.18 11.96 2.10
C SER A 113 -9.63 10.56 2.40
N ASN A 114 -9.63 10.15 3.68
CA ASN A 114 -9.14 8.84 4.08
C ASN A 114 -10.11 7.70 3.75
N PHE A 115 -11.35 7.84 4.21
CA PHE A 115 -12.35 6.79 4.18
C PHE A 115 -13.17 6.77 2.90
N GLY A 116 -13.30 7.89 2.17
CA GLY A 116 -14.10 7.95 0.94
C GLY A 116 -13.64 6.94 -0.11
N GLY A 117 -12.38 7.02 -0.53
CA GLY A 117 -11.82 6.04 -1.48
C GLY A 117 -11.75 4.63 -0.91
N GLY A 118 -11.39 4.48 0.37
CA GLY A 118 -11.29 3.17 1.01
C GLY A 118 -12.63 2.43 1.10
N ILE A 119 -13.72 3.12 1.46
CA ILE A 119 -15.07 2.55 1.49
C ILE A 119 -15.50 2.11 0.09
N LEU A 120 -15.21 2.89 -0.95
CA LEU A 120 -15.55 2.49 -2.32
C LEU A 120 -14.83 1.20 -2.74
N PHE A 121 -13.52 1.10 -2.51
CA PHE A 121 -12.77 -0.13 -2.79
C PHE A 121 -13.23 -1.32 -1.94
N LEU A 122 -13.55 -1.09 -0.67
CA LEU A 122 -14.09 -2.12 0.21
C LEU A 122 -15.47 -2.61 -0.26
N SER A 123 -16.35 -1.70 -0.69
CA SER A 123 -17.66 -2.05 -1.25
C SER A 123 -17.52 -2.85 -2.52
N ILE A 124 -16.63 -2.47 -3.44
CA ILE A 124 -16.35 -3.25 -4.66
C ILE A 124 -15.84 -4.65 -4.30
N GLY A 125 -14.86 -4.75 -3.39
CA GLY A 125 -14.32 -6.03 -2.95
C GLY A 125 -15.38 -6.93 -2.31
N THR A 126 -16.23 -6.35 -1.45
CA THR A 126 -17.35 -7.03 -0.81
C THR A 126 -18.36 -7.52 -1.84
N LEU A 127 -18.76 -6.67 -2.79
CA LEU A 127 -19.70 -7.05 -3.85
C LEU A 127 -19.13 -8.19 -4.71
N LEU A 128 -17.85 -8.15 -5.08
CA LEU A 128 -17.21 -9.24 -5.80
C LEU A 128 -17.25 -10.55 -5.00
N MET A 129 -16.98 -10.51 -3.70
CA MET A 129 -17.04 -11.71 -2.85
C MET A 129 -18.45 -12.30 -2.73
N PHE A 130 -19.50 -11.47 -2.76
CA PHE A 130 -20.88 -11.94 -2.62
C PHE A 130 -21.58 -12.30 -3.94
N LEU A 131 -21.19 -11.67 -5.05
CA LEU A 131 -21.87 -11.83 -6.34
C LEU A 131 -21.18 -12.85 -7.27
N THR A 132 -19.92 -13.19 -7.01
CA THR A 132 -19.20 -14.19 -7.81
C THR A 132 -19.49 -15.59 -7.28
N THR A 133 -19.56 -16.56 -8.19
CA THR A 133 -19.80 -17.97 -7.86
C THR A 133 -18.52 -18.80 -7.85
N ASP A 134 -17.45 -18.27 -8.43
CA ASP A 134 -16.14 -18.92 -8.51
C ASP A 134 -15.16 -18.36 -7.46
N LEU A 135 -14.20 -19.19 -7.06
CA LEU A 135 -13.20 -18.80 -6.05
C LEU A 135 -12.30 -17.67 -6.55
N THR A 136 -12.01 -17.58 -7.86
CA THR A 136 -11.14 -16.54 -8.41
C THR A 136 -11.74 -15.16 -8.18
N GLY A 137 -13.01 -14.97 -8.53
CA GLY A 137 -13.76 -13.75 -8.26
C GLY A 137 -13.79 -13.38 -6.77
N PHE A 138 -14.03 -14.37 -5.90
CA PHE A 138 -14.01 -14.19 -4.46
C PHE A 138 -12.65 -13.67 -3.96
N PHE A 139 -11.55 -14.30 -4.36
CA PHE A 139 -10.21 -13.92 -3.91
C PHE A 139 -9.72 -12.58 -4.50
N ILE A 140 -10.17 -12.21 -5.70
CA ILE A 140 -9.97 -10.85 -6.22
C ILE A 140 -10.69 -9.85 -5.31
N GLY A 141 -11.96 -10.08 -4.99
CA GLY A 141 -12.73 -9.23 -4.09
C GLY A 141 -12.11 -9.12 -2.69
N PHE A 142 -11.56 -10.24 -2.18
CA PHE A 142 -10.82 -10.26 -0.93
C PHE A 142 -9.54 -9.41 -0.98
N GLY A 143 -8.79 -9.47 -2.09
CA GLY A 143 -7.62 -8.60 -2.32
C GLY A 143 -7.97 -7.11 -2.31
N PHE A 144 -9.07 -6.72 -2.97
CA PHE A 144 -9.59 -5.34 -2.91
C PHE A 144 -9.91 -4.90 -1.48
N SER A 145 -10.54 -5.78 -0.71
CA SER A 145 -10.93 -5.52 0.68
C SER A 145 -9.70 -5.35 1.59
N ILE A 146 -8.70 -6.22 1.45
CA ILE A 146 -7.42 -6.12 2.17
C ILE A 146 -6.73 -4.80 1.84
N PHE A 147 -6.61 -4.45 0.56
CA PHE A 147 -5.98 -3.20 0.14
C PHE A 147 -6.69 -1.99 0.74
N ALA A 148 -8.02 -1.93 0.64
CA ALA A 148 -8.84 -0.86 1.18
C ALA A 148 -8.59 -0.69 2.69
N PHE A 149 -8.64 -1.79 3.44
CA PHE A 149 -8.39 -1.77 4.88
C PHE A 149 -6.98 -1.29 5.22
N ALA A 150 -5.97 -1.83 4.54
CA ALA A 150 -4.57 -1.46 4.76
C ALA A 150 -4.36 0.04 4.51
N VAL A 151 -4.88 0.59 3.40
CA VAL A 151 -4.75 2.01 3.08
C VAL A 151 -5.43 2.88 4.13
N MET A 152 -6.68 2.58 4.50
CA MET A 152 -7.42 3.35 5.51
C MET A 152 -6.70 3.32 6.85
N PHE A 153 -6.20 2.16 7.25
CA PHE A 153 -5.49 1.97 8.52
C PHE A 153 -4.17 2.75 8.54
N HIS A 154 -3.29 2.55 7.55
CA HIS A 154 -1.98 3.19 7.50
C HIS A 154 -2.07 4.72 7.39
N ARG A 155 -3.01 5.23 6.58
CA ARG A 155 -3.25 6.68 6.47
C ARG A 155 -3.81 7.26 7.77
N THR A 156 -4.73 6.58 8.44
CA THR A 156 -5.25 7.01 9.76
C THR A 156 -4.12 7.11 10.78
N LEU A 157 -3.24 6.10 10.84
CA LEU A 157 -2.08 6.11 11.72
C LEU A 157 -1.12 7.27 11.39
N ALA A 158 -0.88 7.54 10.10
CA ALA A 158 -0.04 8.66 9.68
C ALA A 158 -0.61 10.01 10.13
N PHE A 159 -1.91 10.25 9.90
CA PHE A 159 -2.58 11.48 10.34
C PHE A 159 -2.58 11.64 11.86
N TYR A 160 -2.83 10.54 12.59
CA TYR A 160 -2.79 10.54 14.04
C TYR A 160 -1.40 10.91 14.58
N LYS A 161 -0.33 10.29 14.06
CA LYS A 161 1.05 10.57 14.48
C LYS A 161 1.41 12.04 14.27
N ILE A 162 1.15 12.59 13.08
CA ILE A 162 1.45 13.99 12.75
C ILE A 162 0.71 14.97 13.68
N ARG A 163 -0.57 14.71 13.96
CA ARG A 163 -1.35 15.56 14.86
C ARG A 163 -0.94 15.43 16.32
N LYS A 164 -0.55 14.24 16.77
CA LYS A 164 -0.03 14.00 18.12
C LYS A 164 1.26 14.79 18.36
N GLU A 165 2.18 14.79 17.40
CA GLU A 165 3.41 15.59 17.45
C GLU A 165 3.12 17.09 17.54
N ASN A 166 2.15 17.59 16.76
CA ASN A 166 1.74 18.99 16.79
C ASN A 166 1.13 19.46 18.13
N ARG A 167 0.43 18.57 18.84
CA ARG A 167 -0.12 18.89 20.17
C ARG A 167 1.00 19.00 21.22
N LYS A 168 1.98 18.11 21.15
CA LYS A 168 3.13 18.12 22.07
C LYS A 168 3.98 19.37 21.93
N SER A 169 4.26 19.83 20.70
CA SER A 169 5.06 21.05 20.50
C SER A 169 4.37 22.28 21.09
N LYS A 170 3.04 22.40 20.96
CA LYS A 170 2.26 23.51 21.53
C LYS A 170 2.12 23.49 23.07
N THR A 171 2.52 22.41 23.74
CA THR A 171 2.45 22.30 25.21
C THR A 171 3.80 22.67 25.87
N ILE A 172 4.86 22.78 25.07
CA ILE A 172 6.24 23.05 25.53
C ILE A 172 6.62 24.53 25.28
N GLU A 173 5.91 25.22 24.37
CA GLU A 173 5.90 26.68 24.20
C GLU A 173 4.93 27.34 25.20
#